data_AF-A0A1I7G0U3-F1
#
_entry.id   AF-A0A1I7G0U3-F1
#
_cell.length_a   1.000
_cell.length_b   1.000
_cell.length_c   1.000
_cell.angle_alpha   90.00
_cell.angle_beta   90.00
_cell.angle_gamma   90.00
#
_symmetry.space_group_name_H-M   'P 1'
#
loop_
_entity.id
_entity.type
_entity.pdbx_description
1 polymer ?
#
loop_
_entity_poly.entity_id
_entity_poly.type
_entity_poly.pdbx_seq_one_letter_code
_entity_poly.pdbx_strand_id
1 'polypeptide(L)'
;MAKHKFMAAEKFGVWHAFDGQCFWCGKPIAYPQTTVDHVIPESVEDKPGLLDEIRRTYGLGPEFEINSFRNWVPCHGNCNSSKGKRLYGPSPAMLALLDMVGRRSDSAAKIARRTTEDREKGRILGKLESALEANVITREELVSLLGDLDHQPLVPGAQPVLELLRGWTVVRGGNGIATVTDGRRAGIAPTDPNPHHSWRCPTCGTYGPWNGVVCLSCGQMSEPWD
;
A
#
# COMPACT_ATOMS: atom_id res chain seq x y z
N MET A 1 -5.03 12.81 -23.59
CA MET A 1 -5.50 13.01 -22.21
C MET A 1 -6.40 11.85 -21.86
N ALA A 2 -6.31 11.33 -20.63
CA ALA A 2 -7.27 10.34 -20.13
C ALA A 2 -8.64 11.01 -20.02
N LYS A 3 -9.71 10.30 -20.39
CA LYS A 3 -11.09 10.77 -20.34
C LYS A 3 -11.66 10.64 -18.93
N HIS A 4 -11.36 9.52 -18.27
CA HIS A 4 -11.74 9.23 -16.91
C HIS A 4 -10.84 9.99 -15.95
N LYS A 5 -11.49 10.78 -15.09
CA LYS A 5 -10.83 11.52 -14.02
C LYS A 5 -10.95 10.71 -12.73
N PHE A 6 -9.88 10.00 -12.41
CA PHE A 6 -9.81 9.23 -11.16
C PHE A 6 -10.04 10.12 -9.94
N MET A 7 -10.94 9.69 -9.06
CA MET A 7 -11.09 10.24 -7.72
C MET A 7 -9.91 9.84 -6.84
N ALA A 8 -9.58 10.67 -5.84
CA ALA A 8 -8.52 10.36 -4.88
C ALA A 8 -8.75 9.01 -4.18
N ALA A 9 -10.00 8.70 -3.84
CA ALA A 9 -10.37 7.43 -3.23
C ALA A 9 -10.14 6.23 -4.16
N GLU A 10 -10.41 6.36 -5.46
CA GLU A 10 -10.17 5.29 -6.45
C GLU A 10 -8.67 5.06 -6.62
N LYS A 11 -7.89 6.13 -6.79
CA LYS A 11 -6.42 6.06 -6.85
C LYS A 11 -5.85 5.41 -5.59
N PHE A 12 -6.35 5.79 -4.41
CA PHE A 12 -5.91 5.21 -3.14
C PHE A 12 -6.28 3.72 -3.03
N GLY A 13 -7.51 3.36 -3.40
CA GLY A 13 -7.96 1.98 -3.41
C GLY A 13 -7.10 1.09 -4.30
N VAL A 14 -6.80 1.55 -5.51
CA VAL A 14 -5.91 0.86 -6.45
C VAL A 14 -4.49 0.76 -5.88
N TRP A 15 -3.89 1.86 -5.42
CA TRP A 15 -2.54 1.82 -4.85
C TRP A 15 -2.41 0.85 -3.66
N HIS A 16 -3.37 0.90 -2.74
CA HIS A 16 -3.36 0.08 -1.53
C HIS A 16 -3.63 -1.40 -1.83
N ALA A 17 -4.51 -1.73 -2.77
CA ALA A 17 -4.80 -3.12 -3.12
C ALA A 17 -3.61 -3.82 -3.81
N PHE A 18 -2.66 -3.04 -4.34
CA PHE A 18 -1.43 -3.50 -4.96
C PHE A 18 -0.18 -3.24 -4.11
N ASP A 19 -0.37 -3.11 -2.80
CA ASP A 19 0.72 -3.04 -1.81
C ASP A 19 1.70 -1.88 -2.06
N GLY A 20 1.23 -0.81 -2.72
CA GLY A 20 2.07 0.31 -3.11
C GLY A 20 3.18 -0.07 -4.09
N GLN A 21 2.95 -1.06 -4.95
CA GLN A 21 3.88 -1.48 -6.00
C GLN A 21 3.37 -1.07 -7.37
N CYS A 22 4.28 -0.64 -8.24
CA CYS A 22 3.98 -0.42 -9.64
C CYS A 22 3.73 -1.75 -10.33
N PHE A 23 2.57 -1.89 -10.96
CA PHE A 23 2.15 -3.12 -11.61
C PHE A 23 3.07 -3.56 -12.76
N TRP A 24 3.62 -2.60 -13.50
CA TRP A 24 4.43 -2.90 -14.69
C TRP A 24 5.88 -3.26 -14.38
N CYS A 25 6.50 -2.63 -13.39
CA CYS A 25 7.91 -2.85 -13.08
C CYS A 25 8.15 -3.56 -11.74
N GLY A 26 7.11 -3.80 -10.95
CA GLY A 26 7.17 -4.45 -9.63
C GLY A 26 7.84 -3.61 -8.53
N LYS A 27 8.36 -2.43 -8.85
CA LYS A 27 9.06 -1.58 -7.88
C LYS A 27 8.07 -0.83 -6.98
N PRO A 28 8.43 -0.56 -5.72
CA PRO A 28 7.64 0.30 -4.85
C PRO A 28 7.36 1.68 -5.47
N ILE A 29 6.20 2.23 -5.15
CA ILE A 29 5.77 3.56 -5.56
C ILE A 29 5.02 4.25 -4.42
N ALA A 30 5.45 5.46 -4.08
CA ALA A 30 4.74 6.25 -3.08
C ALA A 30 3.38 6.72 -3.63
N TYR A 31 2.36 6.79 -2.78
CA TYR A 31 1.02 7.22 -3.17
C TYR A 31 1.00 8.58 -3.94
N PRO A 32 1.73 9.63 -3.51
CA PRO A 32 1.77 10.91 -4.24
C PRO A 32 2.28 10.76 -5.67
N GLN A 33 3.24 9.85 -5.89
CA GLN A 33 3.89 9.60 -7.19
C GLN A 33 3.13 8.61 -8.07
N THR A 34 2.06 7.99 -7.53
CA THR A 34 1.30 6.96 -8.24
C THR A 34 0.38 7.55 -9.29
N THR A 35 0.35 6.92 -10.46
CA THR A 35 -0.70 7.10 -11.46
C THR A 35 -1.52 5.82 -11.56
N VAL A 36 -2.78 5.93 -11.97
CA VAL A 36 -3.61 4.78 -12.31
C VAL A 36 -3.57 4.60 -13.83
N ASP A 37 -3.35 3.37 -14.27
CA ASP A 37 -3.36 2.99 -15.68
C ASP A 37 -4.45 1.95 -15.94
N HIS A 38 -4.94 1.94 -17.17
CA HIS A 38 -5.88 0.96 -17.68
C HIS A 38 -5.13 -0.16 -18.39
N VAL A 39 -5.18 -1.38 -17.86
CA VAL A 39 -4.53 -2.55 -18.48
C VAL A 39 -5.00 -2.71 -19.93
N ILE A 40 -6.31 -2.64 -20.16
CA ILE A 40 -6.94 -2.49 -21.47
C ILE A 40 -7.19 -0.99 -21.71
N PRO A 41 -6.60 -0.37 -22.74
CA PRO A 41 -6.62 1.08 -22.91
C PRO A 41 -8.04 1.69 -22.94
N GLU A 42 -8.20 2.83 -22.29
CA GLU A 42 -9.45 3.59 -22.23
C GLU A 42 -10.07 3.90 -23.60
N SER A 43 -9.26 4.03 -24.65
CA SER A 43 -9.73 4.27 -26.03
C SER A 43 -10.63 3.16 -26.61
N VAL A 44 -10.78 2.03 -25.92
CA VAL A 44 -11.71 0.96 -26.25
C VAL A 44 -13.15 1.31 -25.84
N GLU A 45 -13.35 2.18 -24.84
CA GLU A 45 -14.67 2.50 -24.28
C GLU A 45 -15.65 3.03 -25.34
N ASP A 46 -15.19 3.89 -26.25
CA ASP A 46 -16.06 4.45 -27.31
C ASP A 46 -16.26 3.51 -28.51
N LYS A 47 -15.80 2.26 -28.42
CA LYS A 47 -15.84 1.28 -29.52
C LYS A 47 -16.55 0.00 -29.06
N PRO A 48 -17.90 -0.01 -28.94
CA PRO A 48 -18.64 -1.13 -28.38
C PRO A 48 -18.35 -2.48 -29.04
N GLY A 49 -18.25 -2.51 -30.38
CA GLY A 49 -17.91 -3.74 -31.10
C GLY A 49 -16.51 -4.28 -30.78
N LEU A 50 -15.54 -3.40 -30.53
CA LEU A 50 -14.19 -3.78 -30.11
C LEU A 50 -14.18 -4.24 -28.64
N LEU A 51 -14.96 -3.60 -27.77
CA LEU A 51 -15.11 -4.02 -26.38
C LEU A 51 -15.68 -5.45 -26.29
N ASP A 52 -16.71 -5.75 -27.07
CA ASP A 52 -17.30 -7.09 -27.11
C ASP A 52 -16.34 -8.14 -27.67
N GLU A 53 -15.55 -7.77 -28.69
CA GLU A 53 -14.47 -8.62 -29.19
C GLU A 53 -13.41 -8.89 -28.13
N ILE A 54 -12.97 -7.86 -27.40
CA ILE A 54 -12.01 -7.98 -26.30
C ILE A 54 -12.57 -8.87 -25.19
N ARG A 55 -13.83 -8.70 -24.80
CA ARG A 55 -14.47 -9.54 -23.77
C ARG A 55 -14.43 -11.02 -24.17
N ARG A 56 -14.81 -11.34 -25.40
CA ARG A 56 -14.72 -12.72 -25.92
C ARG A 56 -13.28 -13.23 -25.98
N THR A 57 -12.38 -12.42 -26.53
CA THR A 57 -10.98 -12.79 -26.77
C THR A 57 -10.20 -13.05 -25.48
N TYR A 58 -10.48 -12.28 -24.43
CA TYR A 58 -9.83 -12.40 -23.13
C TYR A 58 -10.64 -13.22 -22.11
N GLY A 59 -11.81 -13.74 -22.48
CA GLY A 59 -12.70 -14.45 -21.55
C GLY A 59 -13.20 -13.58 -20.40
N LEU A 60 -13.38 -12.28 -20.64
CA LEU A 60 -13.91 -11.34 -19.63
C LEU A 60 -15.43 -11.48 -19.56
N GLY A 61 -15.98 -11.42 -18.34
CA GLY A 61 -17.42 -11.47 -18.13
C GLY A 61 -18.17 -10.31 -18.79
N PRO A 62 -19.50 -10.44 -19.01
CA PRO A 62 -20.32 -9.41 -19.65
C PRO A 62 -20.33 -8.08 -18.87
N GLU A 63 -20.18 -8.15 -17.55
CA GLU A 63 -20.10 -6.99 -16.64
C GLU A 63 -18.75 -6.26 -16.66
N PHE A 64 -17.78 -6.70 -17.48
CA PHE A 64 -16.48 -6.03 -17.54
C PHE A 64 -16.61 -4.65 -18.19
N GLU A 65 -16.26 -3.61 -17.44
CA GLU A 65 -16.22 -2.22 -17.91
C GLU A 65 -14.77 -1.71 -17.98
N ILE A 66 -14.49 -0.86 -18.98
CA ILE A 66 -13.16 -0.26 -19.17
C ILE A 66 -12.77 0.60 -17.97
N ASN A 67 -13.70 1.41 -17.46
CA ASN A 67 -13.50 2.27 -16.30
C ASN A 67 -13.92 1.59 -15.01
N SER A 68 -13.26 0.47 -14.68
CA SER A 68 -13.52 -0.27 -13.46
C SER A 68 -12.24 -0.76 -12.79
N PHE A 69 -12.33 -1.06 -11.49
CA PHE A 69 -11.24 -1.66 -10.71
C PHE A 69 -10.71 -2.98 -11.30
N ARG A 70 -11.49 -3.66 -12.16
CA ARG A 70 -11.06 -4.87 -12.87
C ARG A 70 -10.09 -4.59 -14.03
N ASN A 71 -9.87 -3.32 -14.34
CA ASN A 71 -8.98 -2.87 -15.41
C ASN A 71 -7.92 -1.86 -14.92
N TRP A 72 -7.93 -1.49 -13.64
CA TRP A 72 -7.10 -0.43 -13.10
C TRP A 72 -5.92 -0.95 -12.28
N VAL A 73 -4.75 -0.37 -12.53
CA VAL A 73 -3.51 -0.73 -11.82
C VAL A 73 -2.70 0.50 -11.43
N PRO A 74 -1.96 0.46 -10.30
CA PRO A 74 -1.06 1.55 -9.94
C PRO A 74 0.26 1.41 -10.69
N CYS A 75 0.80 2.53 -11.15
CA CYS A 75 2.09 2.53 -11.82
C CYS A 75 2.80 3.89 -11.74
N HIS A 76 4.12 3.86 -11.98
CA HIS A 76 4.91 5.07 -12.17
C HIS A 76 4.48 5.80 -13.44
N GLY A 77 4.58 7.12 -13.45
CA GLY A 77 4.22 7.93 -14.63
C GLY A 77 5.01 7.57 -15.89
N ASN A 78 6.29 7.17 -15.76
CA ASN A 78 7.11 6.71 -16.89
C ASN A 78 6.70 5.31 -17.40
N CYS A 79 6.28 4.39 -16.52
CA CYS A 79 5.74 3.09 -16.92
C CYS A 79 4.41 3.26 -17.66
N ASN A 80 3.53 4.11 -17.13
CA ASN A 80 2.25 4.45 -17.74
C ASN A 80 2.44 5.05 -19.15
N SER A 81 3.31 6.05 -19.27
CA SER A 81 3.59 6.70 -20.55
C SER A 81 4.28 5.76 -21.55
N SER A 82 5.17 4.87 -21.08
CA SER A 82 5.85 3.87 -21.91
C SER A 82 4.88 2.85 -22.51
N LYS A 83 3.88 2.39 -21.73
CA LYS A 83 2.81 1.53 -22.26
C LYS A 83 1.90 2.30 -23.23
N GLY A 84 1.50 3.51 -22.85
CA GLY A 84 0.59 4.35 -23.62
C GLY A 84 -0.73 3.64 -23.97
N LYS A 85 -1.17 3.80 -25.22
CA LYS A 85 -2.43 3.23 -25.74
C LYS A 85 -2.27 1.81 -26.30
N ARG A 86 -1.17 1.13 -26.00
CA ARG A 86 -0.92 -0.22 -26.55
C ARG A 86 -1.94 -1.19 -25.97
N LEU A 87 -2.72 -1.79 -26.87
CA LEU A 87 -3.53 -2.96 -26.58
C LEU A 87 -2.67 -4.19 -26.92
N TYR A 88 -2.31 -4.98 -25.92
CA TYR A 88 -1.65 -6.26 -26.15
C TYR A 88 -2.64 -7.24 -26.79
N GLY A 89 -2.15 -8.27 -27.46
CA GLY A 89 -2.98 -9.37 -27.95
C GLY A 89 -3.22 -10.44 -26.88
N PRO A 90 -4.17 -11.37 -27.11
CA PRO A 90 -4.44 -12.48 -26.20
C PRO A 90 -3.20 -13.37 -26.09
N SER A 91 -2.48 -13.22 -25.00
CA SER A 91 -1.33 -14.04 -24.65
C SER A 91 -1.52 -14.60 -23.24
N PRO A 92 -0.93 -15.76 -22.91
CA PRO A 92 -0.97 -16.29 -21.55
C PRO A 92 -0.51 -15.27 -20.49
N ALA A 93 0.50 -14.46 -20.82
CA ALA A 93 0.96 -13.38 -19.95
C ALA A 93 -0.14 -12.32 -19.71
N MET A 94 -0.80 -11.87 -20.77
CA MET A 94 -1.87 -10.88 -20.65
C MET A 94 -3.07 -11.41 -19.85
N LEU A 95 -3.45 -12.69 -20.06
CA LEU A 95 -4.51 -13.33 -19.29
C LEU A 95 -4.15 -13.44 -17.80
N ALA A 96 -2.90 -13.80 -17.49
CA ALA A 96 -2.42 -13.86 -16.11
C ALA A 96 -2.42 -12.48 -15.43
N LEU A 97 -2.07 -11.41 -16.18
CA LEU A 97 -2.14 -10.04 -15.67
C LEU A 97 -3.60 -9.64 -15.39
N LEU A 98 -4.53 -9.91 -16.30
CA LEU A 98 -5.95 -9.59 -16.11
C LEU A 98 -6.56 -10.37 -14.93
N ASP A 99 -6.19 -11.64 -14.75
CA ASP A 99 -6.59 -12.42 -13.58
C ASP A 99 -6.04 -11.82 -12.27
N MET A 100 -4.77 -11.38 -12.27
CA MET A 100 -4.17 -10.72 -11.11
C MET A 100 -4.92 -9.43 -10.73
N VAL A 101 -5.29 -8.62 -11.72
CA VAL A 101 -6.10 -7.41 -11.49
C VAL A 101 -7.48 -7.78 -10.96
N GLY A 102 -8.12 -8.79 -11.56
CA GLY A 102 -9.42 -9.28 -11.13
C GLY A 102 -9.44 -9.77 -9.68
N ARG A 103 -8.37 -10.42 -9.19
CA ARG A 103 -8.27 -10.86 -7.79
C ARG A 103 -8.13 -9.69 -6.80
N ARG A 104 -7.58 -8.56 -7.23
CA ARG A 104 -7.36 -7.37 -6.39
C ARG A 104 -8.48 -6.33 -6.52
N SER A 105 -9.34 -6.43 -7.56
CA SER A 105 -10.36 -5.42 -7.87
C SER A 105 -11.36 -5.20 -6.74
N ASP A 106 -11.82 -6.27 -6.10
CA ASP A 106 -12.84 -6.18 -5.05
C ASP A 106 -12.27 -5.53 -3.78
N SER A 107 -10.99 -5.80 -3.49
CA SER A 107 -10.25 -5.14 -2.41
C SER A 107 -10.08 -3.64 -2.71
N ALA A 108 -9.66 -3.29 -3.93
CA ALA A 108 -9.50 -1.91 -4.36
C ALA A 108 -10.82 -1.12 -4.26
N ALA A 109 -11.92 -1.70 -4.75
CA ALA A 109 -13.25 -1.10 -4.66
C ALA A 109 -13.69 -0.91 -3.21
N LYS A 110 -13.48 -1.91 -2.34
CA LYS A 110 -13.83 -1.83 -0.92
C LYS A 110 -13.02 -0.75 -0.19
N ILE A 111 -11.73 -0.63 -0.48
CA ILE A 111 -10.86 0.39 0.11
C ILE A 111 -11.31 1.77 -0.36
N ALA A 112 -11.49 1.97 -1.67
CA ALA A 112 -11.97 3.23 -2.24
C ALA A 112 -13.32 3.63 -1.64
N ARG A 113 -14.26 2.70 -1.55
CA ARG A 113 -15.58 2.95 -0.95
C ARG A 113 -15.46 3.38 0.51
N ARG A 114 -14.66 2.68 1.32
CA ARG A 114 -14.39 3.08 2.71
C ARG A 114 -13.79 4.49 2.79
N THR A 115 -12.84 4.82 1.93
CA THR A 115 -12.22 6.14 1.88
C THR A 115 -13.24 7.24 1.54
N THR A 116 -14.20 6.96 0.66
CA THR A 116 -15.28 7.90 0.30
C THR A 116 -16.38 7.99 1.35
N GLU A 117 -16.77 6.86 1.95
CA GLU A 117 -17.79 6.76 3.00
C GLU A 117 -17.33 7.44 4.30
N ASP A 118 -16.03 7.47 4.54
CA ASP A 118 -15.40 8.21 5.64
C ASP A 118 -15.34 9.73 5.29
N ARG A 119 -16.50 10.32 5.02
CA ARG A 119 -16.71 11.73 4.63
C ARG A 119 -15.97 12.70 5.54
N GLU A 120 -15.84 12.36 6.82
CA GLU A 120 -15.14 13.16 7.80
C GLU A 120 -13.63 13.19 7.55
N LYS A 121 -13.04 12.03 7.21
CA LYS A 121 -11.63 11.94 6.83
C LYS A 121 -11.34 12.70 5.54
N GLY A 122 -12.19 12.56 4.53
CA GLY A 122 -12.10 13.33 3.29
C GLY A 122 -12.20 14.84 3.50
N ARG A 123 -13.14 15.26 4.36
CA ARG A 123 -13.32 16.67 4.76
C ARG A 123 -12.09 17.23 5.49
N ILE A 124 -11.46 16.44 6.35
CA ILE A 124 -10.27 16.86 7.11
C ILE A 124 -9.06 16.97 6.18
N LEU A 125 -8.79 15.95 5.36
CA LEU A 125 -7.66 15.95 4.43
C LEU A 125 -7.78 17.08 3.40
N GLY A 126 -8.97 17.30 2.83
CA GLY A 126 -9.17 18.38 1.87
C GLY A 126 -8.95 19.77 2.48
N LYS A 127 -9.36 19.99 3.73
CA LYS A 127 -9.06 21.26 4.44
C LYS A 127 -7.57 21.43 4.70
N LEU A 128 -6.87 20.35 5.03
CA LEU A 128 -5.44 20.37 5.29
C LEU A 128 -4.64 20.70 4.02
N GLU A 129 -5.04 20.10 2.89
CA GLU A 129 -4.43 20.34 1.58
C GLU A 129 -4.63 21.79 1.13
N SER A 130 -5.85 22.32 1.20
CA SER A 130 -6.12 23.73 0.88
C SER A 130 -5.37 24.72 1.79
N ALA A 131 -5.17 24.37 3.07
CA ALA A 131 -4.43 25.21 4.01
C ALA A 131 -2.92 25.25 3.72
N LEU A 132 -2.34 24.12 3.29
CA LEU A 132 -0.94 24.03 2.86
C LEU A 132 -0.72 24.80 1.55
N GLU A 133 -1.61 24.66 0.57
CA GLU A 133 -1.54 25.38 -0.71
C GLU A 133 -1.64 26.90 -0.53
N ALA A 134 -2.51 27.35 0.37
CA ALA A 134 -2.66 28.77 0.70
C ALA A 134 -1.56 29.31 1.65
N ASN A 135 -0.58 28.48 2.05
CA ASN A 135 0.42 28.79 3.08
C ASN A 135 -0.19 29.32 4.40
N VAL A 136 -1.43 28.92 4.72
CA VAL A 136 -2.08 29.19 6.00
C VAL A 136 -1.47 28.33 7.10
N ILE A 137 -1.01 27.12 6.73
CA ILE A 137 -0.22 26.21 7.57
C ILE A 137 0.98 25.80 6.73
N THR A 138 2.17 25.74 7.34
CA THR A 138 3.40 25.25 6.70
C THR A 138 3.60 23.76 6.91
N ARG A 139 4.48 23.17 6.11
CA ARG A 139 4.85 21.76 6.26
C ARG A 139 5.48 21.50 7.62
N GLU A 140 6.30 22.43 8.09
CA GLU A 140 7.03 22.38 9.34
C GLU A 140 6.09 22.45 10.54
N GLU A 141 5.10 23.34 10.51
CA GLU A 141 4.05 23.43 11.54
C GLU A 141 3.19 22.18 11.60
N LEU A 142 2.84 21.60 10.45
CA LEU A 142 2.08 20.36 10.40
C LEU A 142 2.89 19.18 10.98
N VAL A 143 4.18 19.09 10.64
CA VAL A 143 5.08 18.07 11.19
C VAL A 143 5.28 18.25 12.69
N SER A 144 5.42 19.48 13.17
CA SER A 144 5.49 19.80 14.61
C SER A 144 4.21 19.38 15.34
N LEU A 145 3.05 19.73 14.78
CA LEU A 145 1.76 19.36 15.36
C LEU A 145 1.59 17.84 15.46
N LEU A 146 2.03 17.09 14.44
CA LEU A 146 2.01 15.62 14.49
C LEU A 146 2.96 15.08 15.56
N GLY A 147 4.14 15.67 15.71
CA GLY A 147 5.08 15.34 16.80
C GLY A 147 4.49 15.60 18.19
N ASP A 148 3.77 16.71 18.37
CA ASP A 148 3.12 17.05 19.63
C ASP A 148 1.93 16.12 19.97
N LEU A 149 1.26 15.58 18.95
CA LEU A 149 0.20 14.58 19.12
C LEU A 149 0.76 13.20 19.50
N ASP A 150 1.93 12.83 18.96
CA ASP A 150 2.69 11.65 19.42
C ASP A 150 3.19 11.82 20.88
N HIS A 151 3.22 13.06 21.39
CA HIS A 151 3.54 13.40 22.77
C HIS A 151 2.34 13.45 23.73
N GLN A 152 1.12 13.12 23.29
CA GLN A 152 0.07 12.77 24.26
C GLN A 152 0.37 11.39 24.83
N PRO A 153 0.72 11.26 26.12
CA PRO A 153 0.94 9.96 26.71
C PRO A 153 -0.38 9.19 26.66
N LEU A 154 -0.38 8.07 25.93
CA LEU A 154 -1.35 7.00 26.13
C LEU A 154 -1.33 6.66 27.63
N VAL A 155 -2.38 7.08 28.33
CA VAL A 155 -2.79 6.72 29.70
C VAL A 155 -1.64 6.42 30.69
N PRO A 156 -1.38 7.27 31.70
CA PRO A 156 -0.37 7.00 32.72
C PRO A 156 -0.71 5.68 33.43
N GLY A 157 0.10 4.65 33.19
CA GLY A 157 -0.07 3.32 33.80
C GLY A 157 -0.04 2.15 32.82
N ALA A 158 -0.13 2.37 31.51
CA ALA A 158 0.15 1.30 30.54
C ALA A 158 1.67 1.18 30.37
N GLN A 159 2.25 0.11 30.92
CA GLN A 159 3.60 -0.31 30.55
C GLN A 159 3.69 -0.36 29.03
N PRO A 160 4.81 0.04 28.40
CA PRO A 160 4.95 0.05 26.95
C PRO A 160 4.79 -1.38 26.45
N VAL A 161 3.57 -1.72 26.08
CA VAL A 161 3.26 -2.91 25.31
C VAL A 161 3.76 -2.57 23.93
N LEU A 162 5.04 -2.88 23.73
CA LEU A 162 5.56 -3.42 22.49
C LEU A 162 4.39 -3.79 21.59
N GLU A 163 4.09 -2.97 20.59
CA GLU A 163 3.23 -3.35 19.46
C GLU A 163 4.01 -4.40 18.66
N LEU A 164 4.20 -5.55 19.28
CA LEU A 164 4.73 -6.71 18.64
C LEU A 164 3.70 -7.16 17.63
N LEU A 165 4.20 -7.43 16.43
CA LEU A 165 3.58 -8.22 15.39
C LEU A 165 2.54 -9.20 15.97
N ARG A 166 1.31 -9.13 15.46
CA ARG A 166 0.17 -9.94 15.91
C ARG A 166 0.62 -11.38 16.22
N GLY A 167 0.50 -11.80 17.48
CA GLY A 167 0.79 -13.17 17.91
C GLY A 167 2.04 -13.36 18.76
N TRP A 168 2.79 -12.31 19.11
CA TRP A 168 3.90 -12.38 20.06
C TRP A 168 3.55 -11.75 21.41
N THR A 169 4.01 -12.36 22.49
CA THR A 169 3.79 -11.94 23.88
C THR A 169 5.11 -11.66 24.57
N VAL A 170 5.17 -10.63 25.42
CA VAL A 170 6.36 -10.32 26.21
C VAL A 170 6.43 -11.26 27.41
N VAL A 171 7.52 -12.02 27.53
CA VAL A 171 7.77 -12.93 28.66
C VAL A 171 8.59 -12.23 29.75
N ARG A 172 9.56 -11.40 29.34
CA ARG A 172 10.44 -10.65 30.24
C ARG A 172 10.92 -9.38 29.54
N GLY A 173 10.91 -8.24 30.22
CA GLY A 173 11.40 -6.97 29.68
C GLY A 173 12.34 -6.24 30.65
N GLY A 174 13.31 -5.50 30.11
CA GLY A 174 14.20 -4.62 30.86
C GLY A 174 15.41 -4.17 30.05
N ASN A 175 15.94 -2.97 30.33
CA ASN A 175 17.13 -2.41 29.67
C ASN A 175 17.03 -2.29 28.14
N GLY A 176 15.90 -1.84 27.60
CA GLY A 176 15.75 -1.57 26.16
C GLY A 176 15.48 -2.81 25.29
N ILE A 177 15.43 -4.01 25.88
CA ILE A 177 15.17 -5.28 25.18
C ILE A 177 14.12 -6.10 25.94
N ALA A 178 13.23 -6.76 25.21
CA ALA A 178 12.27 -7.72 25.71
C ALA A 178 12.49 -9.10 25.09
N THR A 179 12.38 -10.12 25.93
CA THR A 179 12.17 -11.50 25.48
C THR A 179 10.70 -11.69 25.15
N VAL A 180 10.43 -12.21 23.96
CA VAL A 180 9.08 -12.38 23.42
C VAL A 180 8.86 -13.80 22.90
N THR A 181 7.64 -14.29 22.95
CA THR A 181 7.26 -15.62 22.44
C THR A 181 5.90 -15.63 21.74
N ASP A 182 5.77 -16.46 20.70
CA ASP A 182 4.50 -16.80 20.05
C ASP A 182 3.87 -18.10 20.60
N GLY A 183 4.43 -18.64 21.71
CA GLY A 183 4.03 -19.93 22.29
C GLY A 183 4.72 -21.15 21.66
N ARG A 184 5.49 -20.97 20.57
CA ARG A 184 6.28 -22.03 19.92
C ARG A 184 7.77 -21.69 19.82
N ARG A 185 8.08 -20.41 19.61
CA ARG A 185 9.41 -19.85 19.42
C ARG A 185 9.60 -18.69 20.39
N ALA A 186 10.85 -18.45 20.77
CA ALA A 186 11.22 -17.31 21.60
C ALA A 186 12.32 -16.50 20.90
N GLY A 187 12.30 -15.19 21.09
CA GLY A 187 13.28 -14.27 20.55
C GLY A 187 13.39 -13.01 21.41
N ILE A 188 14.20 -12.07 20.93
CA ILE A 188 14.37 -10.76 21.53
C ILE A 188 13.86 -9.66 20.60
N ALA A 189 13.25 -8.63 21.17
CA ALA A 189 12.79 -7.46 20.45
C ALA A 189 13.19 -6.20 21.24
N PRO A 190 13.51 -5.09 20.56
CA PRO A 190 13.77 -3.83 21.24
C PRO A 190 12.47 -3.32 21.88
N THR A 191 12.56 -2.77 23.09
CA THR A 191 11.42 -2.15 23.79
C THR A 191 11.34 -0.65 23.55
N ASP A 192 12.35 -0.07 22.90
CA ASP A 192 12.38 1.35 22.56
C ASP A 192 11.33 1.66 21.48
N PRO A 193 10.52 2.73 21.62
CA PRO A 193 9.60 3.16 20.57
C PRO A 193 10.30 3.55 19.25
N ASN A 194 11.60 3.88 19.29
CA ASN A 194 12.43 4.15 18.12
C ASN A 194 13.74 3.32 18.17
N PRO A 195 13.67 2.00 17.91
CA PRO A 195 14.84 1.14 17.97
C PRO A 195 15.95 1.59 17.01
N HIS A 196 17.19 1.41 17.43
CA HIS A 196 18.33 1.64 16.55
C HIS A 196 18.20 0.80 15.25
N HIS A 197 18.55 1.37 14.11
CA HIS A 197 18.36 0.77 12.78
C HIS A 197 19.04 -0.61 12.63
N SER A 198 20.04 -0.93 13.45
CA SER A 198 20.68 -2.26 13.49
C SER A 198 19.72 -3.40 13.89
N TRP A 199 18.58 -3.07 14.50
CA TRP A 199 17.53 -4.03 14.80
C TRP A 199 16.60 -4.28 13.62
N ARG A 200 16.69 -3.48 12.55
CA ARG A 200 15.80 -3.54 11.40
C ARG A 200 16.22 -4.66 10.46
N CYS A 201 15.35 -5.64 10.25
CA CYS A 201 15.59 -6.70 9.30
C CYS A 201 15.70 -6.13 7.88
N PRO A 202 16.81 -6.38 7.14
CA PRO A 202 16.98 -5.83 5.79
C PRO A 202 15.96 -6.38 4.80
N THR A 203 15.45 -7.60 5.04
CA THR A 203 14.46 -8.23 4.16
C THR A 203 13.04 -7.72 4.37
N CYS A 204 12.55 -7.70 5.61
CA CYS A 204 11.13 -7.40 5.90
C CYS A 204 10.91 -6.05 6.59
N GLY A 205 11.96 -5.35 6.98
CA GLY A 205 11.88 -4.03 7.60
C GLY A 205 11.36 -4.00 9.03
N THR A 206 11.05 -5.16 9.65
CA THR A 206 10.62 -5.25 11.05
C THR A 206 11.82 -5.15 12.00
N TYR A 207 11.61 -4.67 13.22
CA TYR A 207 12.66 -4.54 14.24
C TYR A 207 12.88 -5.82 15.08
N GLY A 208 12.36 -6.96 14.61
CA GLY A 208 12.34 -8.23 15.33
C GLY A 208 10.94 -8.84 15.37
N PRO A 209 10.74 -9.94 16.11
CA PRO A 209 11.69 -10.54 17.05
C PRO A 209 12.88 -11.25 16.39
N TRP A 210 14.00 -11.36 17.10
CA TRP A 210 15.24 -11.98 16.64
C TRP A 210 15.60 -13.22 17.48
N ASN A 211 16.07 -14.27 16.82
CA ASN A 211 16.78 -15.37 17.46
C ASN A 211 18.21 -15.41 16.88
N GLY A 212 19.15 -14.79 17.60
CA GLY A 212 20.47 -14.51 17.05
C GLY A 212 20.36 -13.62 15.81
N VAL A 213 20.88 -14.10 14.69
CA VAL A 213 20.84 -13.41 13.39
C VAL A 213 19.57 -13.69 12.57
N VAL A 214 18.64 -14.52 13.06
CA VAL A 214 17.42 -14.87 12.32
C VAL A 214 16.25 -14.00 12.76
N CYS A 215 15.61 -13.32 11.80
CA CYS A 215 14.38 -12.59 12.01
C CYS A 215 13.21 -13.58 12.10
N LEU A 216 12.56 -13.67 13.26
CA LEU A 216 11.44 -14.59 13.50
C LEU A 216 10.13 -14.15 12.81
N SER A 217 10.11 -12.93 12.28
CA SER A 217 8.99 -12.35 11.52
C SER A 217 8.94 -12.85 10.07
N CYS A 218 10.08 -12.98 9.41
CA CYS A 218 10.17 -13.43 8.00
C CYS A 218 10.99 -14.72 7.80
N GLY A 219 11.67 -15.21 8.83
CA GLY A 219 12.52 -16.39 8.78
C GLY A 219 13.90 -16.18 8.11
N GLN A 220 14.21 -14.96 7.66
CA GLN A 220 15.48 -14.67 7.00
C GLN A 220 16.59 -14.35 8.00
N MET A 221 17.81 -14.72 7.62
CA MET A 221 19.04 -14.40 8.34
C MET A 221 19.53 -13.00 7.95
N SER A 222 20.05 -12.24 8.90
CA SER A 222 20.77 -10.99 8.66
C SER A 222 22.24 -11.26 8.89
N GLU A 223 23.05 -11.29 7.84
CA GLU A 223 24.49 -11.41 8.02
C GLU A 223 25.08 -10.05 8.44
N PRO A 224 26.15 -10.01 9.25
CA PRO A 224 26.76 -8.75 9.71
C PRO A 224 27.37 -7.86 8.62
N TRP A 225 27.25 -8.24 7.35
CA TRP A 225 27.91 -7.60 6.21
C TRP A 225 26.93 -7.18 5.09
N ASP A 226 25.63 -7.28 5.33
CA ASP A 226 24.55 -6.84 4.42
C ASP A 226 24.13 -5.38 4.65
#